data_AF-A0A6B2G3C2-F1
#
_entry.id   AF-A0A6B2G3C2-F1
#
_cell.length_a   1.000
_cell.length_b   1.000
_cell.length_c   1.000
_cell.angle_alpha   90.00
_cell.angle_beta   90.00
_cell.angle_gamma   90.00
#
_symmetry.space_group_name_H-M   'P 1'
#
loop_
_entity.id
_entity.type
_entity.pdbx_description
1 polymer ?
#
loop_
_entity_poly.entity_id
_entity_poly.type
_entity_poly.pdbx_seq_one_letter_code
_entity_poly.pdbx_strand_id
1 'polypeptide(L)'
;ENIGDMYMNDKHPSIQDIKAAIRRGVRNRNFIPAHIGSALKNKGIQPLIDSAIDYLPDPSEVENFAIRISDGEKVKLDSSRSRDSPAVALAFKLESAHYGQLTYIRMYQGQIVKSDILLNTRTNKPIRAPRLVLIHAKEMKEAQALTAGDIGAFFGLDCNSGDTFVHSKSEPLSLV
;
A
#
# COMPACT_ATOMS: atom_id res chain seq x y z
N GLU A 1 -22.06 -18.92 -7.45
CA GLU A 1 -23.15 -19.44 -8.31
C GLU A 1 -22.57 -20.36 -9.37
N ASN A 2 -21.87 -19.87 -10.41
CA ASN A 2 -21.33 -20.72 -11.49
C ASN A 2 -20.59 -22.01 -11.04
N ILE A 3 -19.66 -21.96 -10.08
CA ILE A 3 -18.98 -23.19 -9.59
C ILE A 3 -19.93 -24.16 -8.87
N GLY A 4 -20.92 -23.64 -8.14
CA GLY A 4 -21.94 -24.47 -7.49
C GLY A 4 -22.78 -25.23 -8.52
N ASP A 5 -23.16 -24.56 -9.60
CA ASP A 5 -23.90 -25.17 -10.70
C ASP A 5 -23.05 -26.21 -11.45
N MET A 6 -21.77 -25.94 -11.68
CA MET A 6 -20.85 -26.91 -12.27
C MET A 6 -20.78 -28.18 -11.42
N TYR A 7 -20.62 -28.03 -10.11
CA TYR A 7 -20.59 -29.16 -9.18
C TYR A 7 -21.89 -29.96 -9.16
N MET A 8 -23.05 -29.29 -9.13
CA MET A 8 -24.36 -29.96 -9.16
C MET A 8 -24.65 -30.70 -10.47
N ASN A 9 -24.02 -30.29 -11.57
CA ASN A 9 -24.18 -30.90 -12.89
C ASN A 9 -23.02 -31.82 -13.28
N ASP A 10 -22.24 -32.31 -12.31
CA ASP A 10 -21.08 -33.20 -12.52
C ASP A 10 -20.03 -32.65 -13.52
N LYS A 11 -19.91 -31.32 -13.60
CA LYS A 11 -18.89 -30.64 -14.40
C LYS A 11 -17.71 -30.23 -13.53
N HIS A 12 -16.51 -30.53 -13.98
CA HIS A 12 -15.29 -30.14 -13.28
C HIS A 12 -14.89 -28.69 -13.62
N PRO A 13 -14.75 -27.80 -12.63
CA PRO A 13 -14.21 -26.46 -12.84
C PRO A 13 -12.74 -26.53 -13.26
N SER A 14 -12.31 -25.58 -14.10
CA SER A 14 -10.90 -25.46 -14.45
C SER A 14 -10.08 -24.96 -13.25
N ILE A 15 -8.75 -25.11 -13.32
CA ILE A 15 -7.84 -24.54 -12.32
C ILE A 15 -8.03 -23.02 -12.20
N GLN A 16 -8.26 -22.33 -13.33
CA GLN A 16 -8.50 -20.88 -13.33
C GLN A 16 -9.80 -20.52 -12.61
N ASP A 17 -10.87 -21.30 -12.79
CA ASP A 17 -12.14 -21.09 -12.09
C ASP A 17 -11.97 -21.22 -10.58
N ILE A 18 -11.24 -22.26 -10.14
CA ILE A 18 -10.94 -22.49 -8.73
C ILE A 18 -10.11 -21.34 -8.16
N LYS A 19 -9.02 -20.94 -8.83
CA LYS A 19 -8.17 -19.82 -8.39
C LYS A 19 -8.97 -18.52 -8.27
N ALA A 20 -9.81 -18.22 -9.27
CA ALA A 20 -10.65 -17.03 -9.27
C ALA A 20 -11.67 -17.06 -8.12
N ALA A 21 -12.24 -18.22 -7.80
CA ALA A 21 -13.15 -18.37 -6.67
C ALA A 21 -12.45 -18.19 -5.32
N ILE A 22 -11.27 -18.78 -5.15
CA ILE A 22 -10.43 -18.57 -3.96
C ILE A 22 -10.13 -17.08 -3.81
N ARG A 23 -9.63 -16.41 -4.87
CA ARG A 23 -9.32 -14.96 -4.83
C ARG A 23 -10.54 -14.12 -4.41
N ARG A 24 -11.73 -14.40 -4.95
CA ARG A 24 -12.97 -13.71 -4.51
C ARG A 24 -13.26 -13.93 -3.02
N GLY A 25 -13.09 -15.16 -2.53
CA GLY A 25 -13.23 -15.48 -1.11
C GLY A 25 -12.22 -14.74 -0.23
N VAL A 26 -10.97 -14.66 -0.66
CA VAL A 26 -9.89 -13.93 0.02
C VAL A 26 -10.16 -12.44 0.08
N ARG A 27 -10.50 -11.82 -1.06
CA ARG A 27 -10.78 -10.38 -1.13
C ARG A 27 -11.96 -9.97 -0.25
N ASN A 28 -12.97 -10.83 -0.13
CA ASN A 28 -14.13 -10.60 0.72
C ASN A 28 -13.90 -11.00 2.19
N ARG A 29 -12.72 -11.54 2.53
CA ARG A 29 -12.36 -12.05 3.87
C ARG A 29 -13.25 -13.20 4.36
N ASN A 30 -13.84 -13.95 3.43
CA ASN A 30 -14.70 -15.11 3.73
C ASN A 30 -13.93 -16.44 3.65
N PHE A 31 -12.70 -16.40 3.14
CA PHE A 31 -11.84 -17.58 2.99
C PHE A 31 -10.38 -17.19 3.23
N ILE A 32 -9.65 -18.02 3.98
CA ILE A 32 -8.23 -17.81 4.29
C ILE A 32 -7.47 -19.06 3.80
N PRO A 33 -6.73 -18.97 2.68
CA PRO A 33 -5.97 -20.11 2.15
C PRO A 33 -4.88 -20.51 3.15
N ALA A 34 -4.89 -21.78 3.55
CA ALA A 34 -3.87 -22.34 4.40
C ALA A 34 -2.77 -23.01 3.56
N HIS A 35 -1.52 -22.66 3.84
CA HIS A 35 -0.34 -23.27 3.23
C HIS A 35 0.48 -24.00 4.29
N ILE A 36 1.17 -25.06 3.89
CA ILE A 36 2.09 -25.81 4.75
C ILE A 36 3.50 -25.81 4.14
N GLY A 37 4.51 -25.69 4.99
CA GLY A 37 5.91 -25.66 4.56
C GLY A 37 6.86 -25.62 5.74
N SER A 38 8.15 -25.58 5.43
CA SER A 38 9.23 -25.38 6.39
C SER A 38 10.24 -24.42 5.79
N ALA A 39 10.25 -23.18 6.31
CA ALA A 39 11.24 -22.17 5.90
C ALA A 39 12.67 -22.64 6.18
N LEU A 40 12.90 -23.26 7.35
CA LEU A 40 14.22 -23.81 7.73
C LEU A 40 14.74 -24.85 6.73
N LYS A 41 13.84 -25.69 6.17
CA LYS A 41 14.20 -26.71 5.17
C LYS A 41 14.05 -26.23 3.73
N ASN A 42 13.77 -24.94 3.51
CA ASN A 42 13.50 -24.35 2.20
C ASN A 42 12.39 -25.08 1.42
N LYS A 43 11.31 -25.51 2.09
CA LYS A 43 10.17 -26.19 1.47
C LYS A 43 8.89 -25.36 1.60
N GLY A 44 8.20 -25.13 0.48
CA GLY A 44 6.90 -24.43 0.46
C GLY A 44 6.98 -22.91 0.36
N ILE A 45 8.18 -22.32 0.28
CA ILE A 45 8.35 -20.85 0.16
C ILE A 45 7.86 -20.36 -1.21
N GLN A 46 8.22 -21.06 -2.30
CA GLN A 46 7.84 -20.66 -3.65
C GLN A 46 6.32 -20.73 -3.86
N PRO A 47 5.62 -21.83 -3.50
CA PRO A 47 4.15 -21.87 -3.56
C PRO A 47 3.46 -20.81 -2.70
N LEU A 48 4.06 -20.43 -1.57
CA LEU A 48 3.53 -19.35 -0.73
C LEU A 48 3.63 -17.99 -1.44
N ILE A 49 4.74 -17.70 -2.12
CA ILE A 49 4.91 -16.48 -2.91
C ILE A 49 3.96 -16.47 -4.11
N ASP A 50 3.83 -17.59 -4.83
CA ASP A 50 2.89 -17.74 -5.94
C ASP A 50 1.45 -17.47 -5.48
N SER A 51 1.09 -18.00 -4.30
CA SER A 51 -0.21 -17.77 -3.68
C SER A 51 -0.46 -16.31 -3.31
N ALA A 52 0.58 -15.55 -2.93
CA ALA A 52 0.43 -14.13 -2.64
C ALA A 52 0.00 -13.38 -3.91
N ILE A 53 0.60 -13.73 -5.06
CA ILE A 53 0.25 -13.16 -6.36
C ILE A 53 -1.17 -13.59 -6.77
N ASP A 54 -1.47 -14.89 -6.66
CA ASP A 54 -2.75 -15.45 -7.10
C ASP A 54 -3.94 -14.91 -6.30
N TYR A 55 -3.80 -14.74 -4.98
CA TYR A 55 -4.96 -14.53 -4.10
C TYR A 55 -5.01 -13.21 -3.32
N LEU A 56 -3.87 -12.54 -3.06
CA LEU A 56 -3.90 -11.26 -2.33
C LEU A 56 -4.27 -10.10 -3.25
N PRO A 57 -4.98 -9.08 -2.74
CA PRO A 57 -5.36 -7.93 -3.54
C PRO A 57 -4.15 -7.05 -3.86
N ASP A 58 -4.20 -6.39 -5.02
CA ASP A 58 -3.30 -5.28 -5.30
C ASP A 58 -3.88 -3.96 -4.74
N PRO A 59 -3.08 -2.87 -4.64
CA PRO A 59 -3.54 -1.61 -4.07
C PRO A 59 -4.76 -0.97 -4.75
N SER A 60 -5.02 -1.26 -6.03
CA SER A 60 -6.18 -0.74 -6.76
C SER A 60 -7.49 -1.48 -6.43
N GLU A 61 -7.40 -2.67 -5.85
CA GLU A 61 -8.53 -3.50 -5.47
C GLU A 61 -9.07 -3.22 -4.06
N VAL A 62 -8.47 -2.25 -3.36
CA VAL A 62 -8.79 -1.84 -1.99
C VAL A 62 -9.20 -0.37 -1.98
N GLU A 63 -10.41 -0.08 -1.48
CA GLU A 63 -10.87 1.29 -1.33
C GLU A 63 -10.24 1.93 -0.08
N ASN A 64 -9.55 3.04 -0.30
CA ASN A 64 -8.95 3.83 0.77
C ASN A 64 -9.70 5.16 0.91
N PHE A 65 -9.78 5.67 2.12
CA PHE A 65 -10.48 6.91 2.42
C PHE A 65 -9.63 7.79 3.34
N ALA A 66 -9.78 9.10 3.20
CA ALA A 66 -9.28 10.10 4.12
C ALA A 66 -10.43 10.96 4.64
N ILE A 67 -10.17 11.73 5.69
CA ILE A 67 -11.09 12.73 6.24
C ILE A 67 -10.60 14.11 5.82
N ARG A 68 -11.46 14.91 5.22
CA ARG A 68 -11.16 16.31 4.89
C ARG A 68 -11.21 17.14 6.15
N ILE A 69 -10.14 17.89 6.43
CA ILE A 69 -9.98 18.60 7.71
C ILE A 69 -10.95 19.78 7.85
N SER A 70 -11.40 20.38 6.74
CA SER A 70 -12.27 21.56 6.78
C SER A 70 -13.69 21.28 7.28
N ASP A 71 -14.23 20.10 6.98
CA ASP A 71 -15.65 19.76 7.21
C ASP A 71 -15.87 18.36 7.79
N GLY A 72 -14.82 17.53 7.90
CA GLY A 72 -14.90 16.17 8.40
C GLY A 72 -15.46 15.15 7.38
N GLU A 73 -15.63 15.54 6.11
CA GLU A 73 -16.17 14.64 5.09
C GLU A 73 -15.19 13.50 4.76
N LYS A 74 -15.74 12.30 4.57
CA LYS A 74 -14.98 11.13 4.14
C LYS A 74 -14.77 11.15 2.62
N VAL A 75 -13.53 11.34 2.20
CA VAL A 75 -13.12 11.41 0.79
C VAL A 75 -12.54 10.07 0.35
N LYS A 76 -13.04 9.52 -0.75
CA LYS A 76 -12.45 8.33 -1.38
C LYS A 76 -11.17 8.72 -2.10
N LEU A 77 -10.10 7.98 -1.84
CA LEU A 77 -8.80 8.23 -2.46
C LEU A 77 -8.67 7.49 -3.79
N ASP A 78 -7.98 8.12 -4.73
CA ASP A 78 -7.64 7.55 -6.03
C ASP A 78 -6.39 6.66 -5.92
N SER A 79 -6.56 5.37 -6.17
CA SER A 79 -5.48 4.38 -6.17
C SER A 79 -4.68 4.35 -7.48
N SER A 80 -5.01 5.21 -8.46
CA SER A 80 -4.28 5.26 -9.73
C SER A 80 -2.81 5.61 -9.49
N ARG A 81 -1.93 4.90 -10.20
CA ARG A 81 -0.48 5.17 -10.19
C ARG A 81 -0.14 6.34 -11.11
N SER A 82 -0.83 7.47 -10.92
CA SER A 82 -0.72 8.67 -11.74
C SER A 82 -0.34 9.90 -10.90
N ARG A 83 -0.14 11.03 -11.56
CA ARG A 83 -0.01 12.36 -10.94
C ARG A 83 -1.28 13.19 -11.00
N ASP A 84 -2.35 12.63 -11.55
CA ASP A 84 -3.57 13.38 -11.85
C ASP A 84 -4.26 13.79 -10.54
N SER A 85 -4.12 12.95 -9.52
CA SER A 85 -4.58 13.20 -8.16
C SER A 85 -3.45 13.68 -7.25
N PRO A 86 -3.72 14.60 -6.29
CA PRO A 86 -2.70 15.12 -5.38
C PRO A 86 -2.17 14.02 -4.46
N ALA A 87 -0.90 14.12 -4.08
CA ALA A 87 -0.25 13.13 -3.22
C ALA A 87 -0.94 13.05 -1.85
N VAL A 88 -1.18 11.83 -1.37
CA VAL A 88 -1.62 11.52 0.00
C VAL A 88 -0.83 10.33 0.51
N ALA A 89 -0.12 10.51 1.63
CA ALA A 89 0.77 9.50 2.20
C ALA A 89 0.68 9.45 3.73
N LEU A 90 0.91 8.28 4.31
CA LEU A 90 0.94 8.06 5.77
C LEU A 90 2.35 7.69 6.20
N ALA A 91 2.91 8.39 7.19
CA ALA A 91 4.05 7.88 7.93
C ALA A 91 3.58 6.83 8.94
N PHE A 92 4.03 5.58 8.81
CA PHE A 92 3.57 4.49 9.68
C PHE A 92 4.66 3.95 10.61
N LYS A 93 5.94 4.24 10.33
CA LYS A 93 7.05 3.81 11.18
C LYS A 93 8.22 4.77 11.10
N LEU A 94 8.80 5.08 12.25
CA LEU A 94 10.04 5.84 12.40
C LEU A 94 11.14 4.90 12.87
N GLU A 95 12.31 4.99 12.25
CA GLU A 95 13.48 4.20 12.62
C GLU A 95 14.70 5.11 12.76
N SER A 96 15.36 5.05 13.90
CA SER A 96 16.65 5.71 14.11
C SER A 96 17.76 4.87 13.50
N ALA A 97 18.20 5.23 12.29
CA ALA A 97 19.32 4.57 11.61
C ALA A 97 20.64 5.34 11.84
N HIS A 98 21.75 4.71 11.48
CA HIS A 98 23.09 5.31 11.61
C HIS A 98 23.26 6.62 10.79
N TYR A 99 22.42 6.82 9.78
CA TYR A 99 22.43 7.99 8.89
C TYR A 99 21.34 9.02 9.24
N GLY A 100 20.71 8.90 10.40
CA GLY A 100 19.58 9.72 10.84
C GLY A 100 18.23 8.97 10.82
N GLN A 101 17.16 9.71 11.07
CA GLN A 101 15.80 9.16 11.12
C GLN A 101 15.33 8.74 9.71
N LEU A 102 14.90 7.49 9.57
CA LEU A 102 14.14 6.97 8.44
C LEU A 102 12.65 7.01 8.78
N THR A 103 11.87 7.63 7.90
CA THR A 103 10.40 7.64 8.00
C THR A 103 9.83 6.76 6.92
N TYR A 104 9.28 5.61 7.30
CA TYR A 104 8.58 4.73 6.39
C TYR A 104 7.20 5.28 6.10
N ILE A 105 6.89 5.37 4.82
CA ILE A 105 5.63 5.90 4.32
C ILE A 105 4.89 4.90 3.45
N ARG A 106 3.56 4.96 3.52
CA ARG A 106 2.65 4.32 2.57
C ARG A 106 2.04 5.39 1.70
N MET A 107 2.18 5.25 0.38
CA MET A 107 1.48 6.09 -0.59
C MET A 107 0.08 5.54 -0.84
N TYR A 108 -0.93 6.40 -0.67
CA TYR A 108 -2.34 6.05 -0.93
C TYR A 108 -2.85 6.65 -2.23
N GLN A 109 -2.43 7.87 -2.57
CA GLN A 109 -2.87 8.59 -3.76
C GLN A 109 -1.73 9.40 -4.36
N GLY A 110 -1.75 9.56 -5.67
CA GLY A 110 -0.85 10.45 -6.41
C GLY A 110 0.60 9.96 -6.42
N GLN A 111 1.52 10.91 -6.58
CA GLN A 111 2.96 10.65 -6.62
C GLN A 111 3.72 11.73 -5.83
N ILE A 112 4.74 11.31 -5.08
CA ILE A 112 5.73 12.20 -4.48
C ILE A 112 7.06 12.01 -5.19
N VAL A 113 7.70 13.11 -5.57
CA VAL A 113 9.10 13.14 -6.02
C VAL A 113 9.98 13.96 -5.11
N LYS A 114 11.29 13.75 -5.27
CA LYS A 114 12.31 14.55 -4.60
C LYS A 114 12.03 16.04 -4.79
N SER A 115 12.16 16.80 -3.71
CA SER A 115 11.97 18.25 -3.65
C SER A 115 10.53 18.77 -3.77
N ASP A 116 9.52 17.90 -3.88
CA ASP A 116 8.12 18.31 -3.72
C ASP A 116 7.91 18.98 -2.36
N ILE A 117 6.98 19.92 -2.28
CA ILE A 117 6.61 20.55 -1.00
C ILE A 117 5.36 19.83 -0.49
N LEU A 118 5.55 19.04 0.55
CA LEU A 118 4.51 18.33 1.27
C LEU A 118 4.00 19.17 2.44
N LEU A 119 2.77 18.93 2.86
CA LEU A 119 2.17 19.50 4.05
C LEU A 119 1.90 18.37 5.04
N ASN A 120 2.48 18.44 6.24
CA ASN A 120 2.06 17.60 7.33
C ASN A 120 0.74 18.15 7.88
N THR A 121 -0.34 17.42 7.66
CA THR A 121 -1.71 17.87 7.93
C THR A 121 -2.01 18.09 9.41
N ARG A 122 -1.36 17.35 10.31
CA ARG A 122 -1.50 17.54 11.76
C ARG A 122 -0.84 18.82 12.25
N THR A 123 0.36 19.14 11.74
CA THR A 123 1.13 20.30 12.20
C THR A 123 0.94 21.54 11.35
N ASN A 124 0.32 21.38 10.18
CA ASN A 124 0.18 22.38 9.13
C ASN A 124 1.52 22.98 8.68
N LYS A 125 2.63 22.25 8.83
CA LYS A 125 3.97 22.69 8.45
C LYS A 125 4.33 22.20 7.05
N PRO A 126 4.74 23.09 6.13
CA PRO A 126 5.26 22.68 4.84
C PRO A 126 6.66 22.08 5.01
N ILE A 127 6.91 20.94 4.38
CA ILE A 127 8.17 20.21 4.45
C ILE A 127 8.57 19.84 3.03
N ARG A 128 9.81 20.13 2.66
CA ARG A 128 10.36 19.70 1.37
C ARG A 128 10.68 18.21 1.44
N ALA A 129 10.10 17.42 0.54
CA ALA A 129 10.34 16.00 0.40
C ALA A 129 11.85 15.74 0.26
N PRO A 130 12.47 15.09 1.25
CA PRO A 130 13.90 14.84 1.24
C PRO A 130 14.22 13.65 0.30
N ARG A 131 15.37 13.01 0.51
CA ARG A 131 15.77 11.84 -0.27
C ARG A 131 14.81 10.67 -0.04
N LEU A 132 14.32 10.11 -1.13
CA LEU A 132 13.44 8.94 -1.21
C LEU A 132 14.25 7.66 -1.41
N VAL A 133 13.89 6.60 -0.70
CA VAL A 133 14.46 5.26 -0.93
C VAL A 133 13.43 4.15 -0.89
N LEU A 134 13.70 3.10 -1.66
CA LEU A 134 13.10 1.79 -1.50
C LEU A 134 14.05 0.89 -0.71
N ILE A 135 13.51 0.19 0.28
CA ILE A 135 14.27 -0.71 1.13
C ILE A 135 14.21 -2.11 0.53
N HIS A 136 15.36 -2.63 0.09
CA HIS A 136 15.50 -3.99 -0.43
C HIS A 136 16.21 -4.88 0.61
N ALA A 137 16.19 -6.20 0.39
CA ALA A 137 16.75 -7.17 1.34
C ALA A 137 18.24 -6.94 1.70
N LYS A 138 19.05 -6.44 0.75
CA LYS A 138 20.49 -6.20 0.94
C LYS A 138 20.87 -4.73 1.00
N GLU A 139 20.10 -3.85 0.37
CA GLU A 139 20.49 -2.47 0.12
C GLU A 139 19.28 -1.52 0.09
N MET A 140 19.55 -0.23 0.25
CA MET A 140 18.57 0.83 0.01
C MET A 140 18.82 1.44 -1.36
N LYS A 141 17.81 1.48 -2.22
CA LYS A 141 17.90 2.10 -3.55
C LYS A 141 17.26 3.46 -3.54
N GLU A 142 17.97 4.45 -4.06
CA GLU A 142 17.38 5.78 -4.29
C GLU A 142 16.24 5.68 -5.28
N ALA A 143 15.07 6.19 -4.88
CA ALA A 143 13.89 6.23 -5.71
C ALA A 143 13.71 7.65 -6.25
N GLN A 144 13.36 7.75 -7.53
CA GLN A 144 13.02 9.05 -8.13
C GLN A 144 11.64 9.53 -7.64
N ALA A 145 10.72 8.59 -7.43
CA ALA A 145 9.34 8.84 -7.04
C ALA A 145 8.79 7.69 -6.19
N LEU A 146 7.74 7.99 -5.40
CA LEU A 146 6.82 6.99 -4.84
C LEU A 146 5.41 7.31 -5.33
N THR A 147 4.70 6.28 -5.78
CA THR A 147 3.33 6.38 -6.33
C THR A 147 2.32 5.64 -5.46
N ALA A 148 1.03 5.90 -5.68
CA ALA A 148 -0.05 5.17 -5.03
C ALA A 148 0.21 3.65 -5.00
N GLY A 149 0.09 3.07 -3.80
CA GLY A 149 0.37 1.66 -3.58
C GLY A 149 1.82 1.31 -3.24
N ASP A 150 2.76 2.25 -3.31
CA ASP A 150 4.16 2.00 -2.91
C ASP A 150 4.34 2.13 -1.39
N ILE A 151 5.34 1.40 -0.88
CA ILE A 151 5.92 1.61 0.45
C ILE A 151 7.39 1.96 0.24
N GLY A 152 7.81 3.07 0.83
CA GLY A 152 9.19 3.54 0.77
C GLY A 152 9.55 4.29 2.05
N ALA A 153 10.71 4.94 2.05
CA ALA A 153 11.13 5.75 3.17
C ALA A 153 11.77 7.08 2.75
N PHE A 154 11.67 8.05 3.66
CA PHE A 154 12.35 9.33 3.60
C PHE A 154 13.49 9.39 4.62
N PHE A 155 14.59 10.04 4.26
CA PHE A 155 15.64 10.43 5.19
C PHE A 155 15.34 11.79 5.83
N GLY A 156 15.43 11.87 7.16
CA GLY A 156 15.42 13.16 7.87
C GLY A 156 14.09 13.91 7.78
N LEU A 157 12.98 13.19 7.57
CA LEU A 157 11.65 13.76 7.65
C LEU A 157 11.22 13.85 9.12
N ASP A 158 11.11 15.07 9.63
CA ASP A 158 10.62 15.33 10.99
C ASP A 158 9.09 15.17 11.04
N CYS A 159 8.63 14.11 11.70
CA CYS A 159 7.22 13.79 11.88
C CYS A 159 7.04 12.70 12.94
N ASN A 160 5.78 12.43 13.27
CA ASN A 160 5.37 11.31 14.11
C ASN A 160 4.77 10.18 13.27
N SER A 161 4.86 8.93 13.75
CA SER A 161 4.04 7.85 13.22
C SER A 161 2.56 8.21 13.33
N GLY A 162 1.80 7.98 12.26
CA GLY A 162 0.41 8.40 12.10
C GLY A 162 0.24 9.72 11.34
N ASP A 163 1.32 10.49 11.12
CA ASP A 163 1.21 11.76 10.40
C ASP A 163 0.85 11.53 8.92
N THR A 164 -0.12 12.31 8.44
CA THR A 164 -0.54 12.32 7.03
C THR A 164 0.12 13.48 6.29
N PHE A 165 0.72 13.17 5.15
CA PHE A 165 1.32 14.12 4.23
C PHE A 165 0.47 14.27 2.98
N VAL A 166 0.16 15.51 2.63
CA VAL A 166 -0.47 15.86 1.35
C VAL A 166 0.42 16.78 0.53
N HIS A 167 0.13 16.95 -0.76
CA HIS A 167 0.80 18.00 -1.53
C HIS A 167 0.43 19.39 -0.98
N SER A 168 1.38 20.31 -0.85
CA SER A 168 1.15 21.62 -0.19
C SER A 168 0.05 22.51 -0.80
N LYS A 169 -0.29 22.28 -2.07
CA LYS A 169 -1.34 23.00 -2.79
C LYS A 169 -2.70 22.29 -2.80
N SER A 170 -2.79 21.09 -2.24
CA SER A 170 -4.04 20.33 -2.21
C SER A 170 -4.84 20.61 -0.94
N GLU A 171 -6.11 20.20 -0.95
CA GLU A 171 -6.91 20.18 0.26
C GLU A 171 -6.24 19.35 1.37
N PRO A 172 -6.28 19.80 2.64
CA PRO A 172 -5.74 19.03 3.75
C PRO A 172 -6.61 17.80 4.06
N LEU A 173 -6.03 16.62 3.89
CA LEU A 173 -6.65 15.33 4.17
C LEU A 173 -5.91 14.61 5.30
N SER A 174 -6.64 13.98 6.22
CA SER A 174 -6.09 13.11 7.27
C SER A 174 -6.45 11.65 7.02
N LEU A 175 -5.49 10.75 7.15
CA LEU A 175 -5.71 9.29 7.09
C LEU A 175 -5.95 8.67 8.48
N VAL A 176 -5.76 9.45 9.54
CA VAL A 176 -5.94 9.06 10.95
C VAL A 176 -6.87 10.04 11.64
#